data_AF-A0A2M7T734-F1
#
_entry.id   AF-A0A2M7T734-F1
#
_cell.length_a   1.000
_cell.length_b   1.000
_cell.length_c   1.000
_cell.angle_alpha   90.00
_cell.angle_beta   90.00
_cell.angle_gamma   90.00
#
_symmetry.space_group_name_H-M   'P 1'
#
loop_
_entity.id
_entity.type
_entity.pdbx_description
1 polymer ?
#
loop_
_entity_poly.entity_id
_entity_poly.type
_entity_poly.pdbx_seq_one_letter_code
_entity_poly.pdbx_strand_id
1 'polypeptide(L)' 'MDKQIAQALQRLFERHRIVFWNDTNRELRSDFDALKLAGVEKIELTNNEFGVKYRILREQPEDRFLLYREG' A
#
# COMPACT_ATOMS: atom_id res chain seq x y z
N MET A 1 4.97 4.30 -14.67
CA MET A 1 5.44 4.31 -13.28
C MET A 1 6.21 5.60 -13.02
N ASP A 2 5.54 6.52 -12.32
CA ASP A 2 6.13 7.79 -11.92
C ASP A 2 7.23 7.59 -10.85
N LYS A 3 8.44 8.06 -11.14
CA LYS A 3 9.59 7.98 -10.22
C LYS A 3 9.39 8.81 -8.95
N GLN A 4 8.58 9.87 -9.00
CA GLN A 4 8.31 10.74 -7.86
C GLN A 4 7.43 10.02 -6.82
N ILE A 5 6.42 9.29 -7.28
CA ILE A 5 5.54 8.50 -6.41
C ILE A 5 6.34 7.42 -5.67
N ALA A 6 7.23 6.71 -6.36
CA ALA A 6 8.09 5.69 -5.75
C ALA A 6 8.98 6.27 -4.64
N GLN A 7 9.62 7.41 -4.88
CA GLN A 7 10.48 8.08 -3.91
C GLN A 7 9.69 8.59 -2.71
N ALA A 8 8.50 9.16 -2.93
CA ALA A 8 7.62 9.60 -1.86
C ALA A 8 7.21 8.42 -0.96
N LEU A 9 6.82 7.29 -1.56
CA LEU A 9 6.46 6.08 -0.82
C LEU A 9 7.65 5.52 -0.03
N GLN A 10 8.85 5.46 -0.61
CA GLN A 10 10.06 5.03 0.12
C GLN A 10 10.29 5.85 1.38
N ARG A 11 10.16 7.18 1.29
CA ARG A 11 10.29 8.08 2.46
C ARG A 11 9.20 7.87 3.50
N LEU A 12 7.96 7.62 3.07
CA LEU A 12 6.87 7.29 3.99
C LEU A 12 7.17 5.99 4.76
N PHE A 13 7.73 4.99 4.08
CA PHE A 13 8.11 3.70 4.67
C PHE A 13 9.34 3.75 5.59
N GLU A 14 10.04 4.87 5.68
CA GLU A 14 11.07 5.10 6.72
C GLU A 14 10.45 5.38 8.09
N ARG A 15 9.21 5.89 8.14
CA ARG A 15 8.52 6.32 9.37
C ARG A 15 7.27 5.52 9.68
N HIS A 16 6.66 4.93 8.66
CA HIS A 16 5.39 4.24 8.75
C HIS A 16 5.50 2.85 8.15
N ARG A 17 5.04 1.83 8.88
CA ARG A 17 4.94 0.48 8.32
C ARG A 17 3.70 0.27 7.46
N ILE A 18 2.64 1.04 7.66
CA ILE A 18 1.40 0.95 6.87
C ILE A 18 1.18 2.30 6.18
N VAL A 19 1.05 2.28 4.85
CA VAL A 19 0.73 3.46 4.03
C VAL A 19 -0.54 3.17 3.25
N PHE A 20 -1.46 4.13 3.22
CA PHE A 20 -2.69 4.05 2.43
C PHE A 20 -2.55 4.84 1.13
N TRP A 21 -2.95 4.22 0.03
CA TRP A 21 -3.11 4.83 -1.27
C TRP A 21 -4.60 4.84 -1.62
N ASN A 22 -5.22 6.02 -1.51
CA ASN A 22 -6.61 6.21 -1.92
C ASN A 22 -6.64 6.81 -3.33
N ASP A 23 -7.18 6.08 -4.28
CA ASP A 23 -7.30 6.44 -5.69
C ASP A 23 -8.78 6.49 -6.08
N THR A 24 -9.49 7.50 -5.58
CA THR A 24 -10.94 7.66 -5.73
C THR A 24 -11.41 7.52 -7.18
N ASN A 25 -10.67 8.10 -8.13
CA ASN A 25 -11.02 8.09 -9.55
C ASN A 25 -10.38 6.94 -10.35
N ARG A 26 -9.61 6.06 -9.69
CA ARG A 26 -8.87 4.96 -10.33
C ARG A 26 -7.86 5.45 -11.40
N GLU A 27 -7.36 6.68 -11.26
CA GLU A 27 -6.47 7.31 -12.23
C GLU A 27 -5.04 6.74 -12.14
N LEU A 28 -4.68 6.19 -10.98
CA LEU A 28 -3.33 5.73 -10.67
C LEU A 28 -3.20 4.21 -10.57
N ARG A 29 -4.23 3.46 -11.00
CA ARG A 29 -4.24 2.00 -10.96
C ARG A 29 -3.03 1.37 -11.64
N SER A 30 -2.71 1.83 -12.85
CA SER A 30 -1.56 1.35 -13.61
C SER A 30 -0.24 1.62 -12.91
N ASP A 31 -0.12 2.75 -12.20
CA ASP A 31 1.09 3.06 -11.43
C ASP A 31 1.18 2.19 -10.17
N PHE A 32 0.06 1.95 -9.48
CA PHE A 32 0.01 1.00 -8.35
C PHE A 32 0.41 -0.41 -8.78
N ASP A 33 -0.11 -0.90 -9.91
CA ASP A 33 0.20 -2.25 -10.43
C ASP A 33 1.69 -2.36 -10.80
N ALA A 34 2.24 -1.35 -11.48
CA ALA A 34 3.64 -1.31 -11.91
C ALA A 34 4.64 -1.08 -10.76
N LEU A 35 4.20 -0.54 -9.63
CA LEU A 35 5.04 -0.23 -8.47
C LEU A 35 5.67 -1.50 -7.90
N LYS A 36 7.01 -1.45 -7.76
CA LYS A 36 7.81 -2.45 -7.03
C LYS A 36 8.54 -1.77 -5.88
N LEU A 37 8.24 -2.17 -4.66
CA LEU A 37 8.90 -1.71 -3.44
C LEU A 37 9.44 -2.95 -2.71
N ALA A 38 10.76 -3.03 -2.56
CA ALA A 38 11.39 -4.15 -1.86
C ALA A 38 11.01 -4.15 -0.38
N GLY A 39 10.58 -5.30 0.15
CA GLY A 39 10.18 -5.44 1.55
C GLY A 39 8.92 -4.67 1.94
N VAL A 40 8.04 -4.40 0.96
CA VAL A 40 6.69 -3.85 1.16
C VAL A 40 5.71 -4.74 0.43
N GLU A 41 4.69 -5.22 1.14
CA GLU A 41 3.60 -5.98 0.55
C GLU A 41 2.48 -5.04 0.09
N LYS A 42 1.99 -5.22 -1.15
CA LYS A 42 0.85 -4.48 -1.67
C LYS A 42 -0.43 -5.27 -1.41
N ILE A 43 -1.45 -4.62 -0.85
CA ILE A 43 -2.76 -5.22 -0.59
C ILE A 43 -3.84 -4.31 -1.16
N GLU A 44 -4.74 -4.88 -1.96
CA GLU A 44 -5.95 -4.20 -2.41
C GLU A 44 -7.08 -4.41 -1.40
N LEU A 45 -7.75 -3.31 -1.03
CA LEU A 45 -8.91 -3.31 -0.15
C LEU A 45 -10.17 -3.50 -1.00
N THR A 46 -10.68 -4.73 -1.01
CA THR A 46 -11.85 -5.13 -1.80
C THR A 46 -12.78 -5.98 -0.93
N ASN A 47 -13.53 -5.34 -0.02
CA ASN A 47 -14.43 -6.03 0.92
C ASN A 47 -13.72 -7.09 1.79
N ASN A 48 -12.43 -6.88 2.08
CA ASN A 48 -11.55 -7.77 2.85
C ASN A 48 -10.92 -7.07 4.07
N GLU A 49 -11.39 -5.86 4.41
CA GLU A 49 -10.74 -4.92 5.33
C GLU A 49 -10.56 -5.51 6.73
N PHE A 50 -11.52 -6.33 7.19
CA PHE A 50 -11.42 -6.97 8.50
C PHE A 50 -10.29 -7.99 8.54
N GLY A 51 -10.15 -8.81 7.50
CA GLY A 51 -9.05 -9.77 7.37
C GLY A 51 -7.70 -9.08 7.27
N VAL A 52 -7.63 -8.01 6.45
CA VAL A 52 -6.41 -7.18 6.33
C VAL A 52 -6.05 -6.56 7.68
N LYS A 53 -7.03 -6.01 8.41
CA LYS A 53 -6.81 -5.44 9.75
C LYS A 53 -6.26 -6.49 10.72
N TYR A 54 -6.80 -7.71 10.72
CA TYR A 54 -6.26 -8.78 11.56
C TYR A 54 -4.82 -9.11 11.18
N ARG A 55 -4.56 -9.33 9.90
CA ARG A 55 -3.22 -9.67 9.38
C ARG A 55 -2.17 -8.63 9.74
N ILE A 56 -2.39 -7.36 9.42
CA ILE A 56 -1.39 -6.29 9.62
C ILE A 56 -1.20 -5.87 11.09
N LEU A 57 -2.14 -6.23 11.98
CA LEU A 57 -2.07 -5.89 13.41
C LEU A 57 -1.68 -7.08 14.30
N ARG A 58 -1.94 -8.31 13.87
CA ARG A 58 -1.77 -9.52 14.69
C ARG A 58 -0.79 -10.52 14.10
N GLU A 59 -0.93 -10.86 12.82
CA GLU A 59 -0.11 -11.91 12.20
C GLU A 59 1.26 -11.36 11.75
N GLN A 60 1.27 -10.14 11.23
CA GLN A 60 2.44 -9.50 10.64
C GLN A 60 2.63 -8.07 11.18
N PRO A 61 2.88 -7.90 12.49
CA PRO A 61 2.96 -6.58 13.11
C PRO A 61 4.19 -5.76 12.68
N GLU A 62 5.28 -6.42 12.29
CA GLU A 62 6.56 -5.77 11.92
C GLU A 62 6.71 -5.56 10.39
N ASP A 63 5.87 -6.20 9.59
CA ASP A 63 5.94 -6.10 8.13
C ASP A 63 5.37 -4.76 7.62
N ARG A 64 5.81 -4.37 6.42
CA ARG A 64 5.37 -3.14 5.76
C ARG A 64 4.33 -3.41 4.69
N PHE A 65 3.28 -2.60 4.70
CA PHE A 65 2.12 -2.74 3.82
C PHE A 65 1.77 -1.44 3.11
N LEU A 66 1.53 -1.53 1.80
CA LEU A 66 0.87 -0.51 1.01
C LEU A 66 -0.56 -0.97 0.73
N LEU A 67 -1.53 -0.30 1.36
CA LEU A 67 -2.95 -0.60 1.21
C LEU A 67 -3.54 0.29 0.13
N TYR A 68 -4.04 -0.30 -0.95
CA TYR A 68 -4.67 0.42 -2.05
C TYR A 68 -6.18 0.31 -1.98
N ARG A 69 -6.84 1.45 -2.18
CA ARG A 69 -8.29 1.54 -2.29
C ARG A 69 -8.62 2.42 -3.50
N GLU A 70 -9.47 1.89 -4.37
CA GLU A 70 -10.17 2.64 -5.42
C GLU A 70 -11.65 2.76 -5.05
N GLY A 71 -12.34 3.79 -5.53
CA GLY A 71 -13.75 4.06 -5.19
C GLY A 71 -13.95 4.92 -3.95
#